data_AF-A0A812QSZ4-F1
#
_entry.id   AF-A0A812QSZ4-F1
#
_cell.length_a   1.000
_cell.length_b   1.000
_cell.length_c   1.000
_cell.angle_alpha   90.00
_cell.angle_beta   90.00
_cell.angle_gamma   90.00
#
_symmetry.space_group_name_H-M   'P 1'
#
loop_
_entity.id
_entity.type
_entity.pdbx_description
1 polymer ?
#
loop_
_entity_poly.entity_id
_entity_poly.type
_entity_poly.pdbx_seq_one_letter_code
_entity_poly.pdbx_strand_id
1 'polypeptide(L)'
;MLFKVHARLLGCVLELAAFLKSQDGKATGLCIRPTFLGPCAVVLFLINSASMIVVRSMQGTADYFSNVAVAAPVLLVIFTCLGSLSSEAFRDFFRKLASMQEQLPHFRLQDAACHCCDIHHFENGQRVPCDREVVNECIGSWFGSPREFEGSVHSMVLPAMETQLGYYLFPYHIFLGCSIPVLWAHFDGMVYAAIDQDWAALITRLLYVAVRWLGELPIFFAMACPVMWKLRHRRARRFADLGVNVLCMWLPLSVYYGMYLGGEYLRSTWGLRGHILLLVMLLAATAFLWRFWTCWLFRSGISRSRQTASSKDMPEL
;
A
#
# COMPACT_ATOMS: atom_id res chain seq x y z
N MET A 1 13.56 -18.50 -8.99
CA MET A 1 12.91 -17.16 -8.84
C MET A 1 13.71 -16.24 -7.91
N LEU A 2 14.44 -16.74 -6.89
CA LEU A 2 15.33 -15.95 -6.02
C LEU A 2 16.47 -15.22 -6.77
N PHE A 3 17.09 -15.81 -7.79
CA PHE A 3 18.21 -15.21 -8.53
C PHE A 3 17.87 -13.87 -9.21
N LYS A 4 16.70 -13.75 -9.85
CA LYS A 4 16.24 -12.48 -10.48
C LYS A 4 16.06 -11.34 -9.48
N VAL A 5 15.90 -11.64 -8.19
CA VAL A 5 15.75 -10.62 -7.14
C VAL A 5 17.11 -10.05 -6.76
N HIS A 6 18.16 -10.86 -6.69
CA HIS A 6 19.50 -10.43 -6.25
C HIS A 6 20.22 -9.56 -7.28
N ALA A 7 20.17 -9.92 -8.56
CA ALA A 7 20.76 -9.11 -9.63
C ALA A 7 20.09 -7.73 -9.76
N ARG A 8 18.75 -7.67 -9.62
CA ARG A 8 18.01 -6.41 -9.58
C ARG A 8 18.31 -5.59 -8.32
N LEU A 9 18.52 -6.27 -7.19
CA LEU A 9 18.86 -5.62 -5.93
C LEU A 9 20.19 -4.87 -6.04
N LEU A 10 21.21 -5.46 -6.68
CA LEU A 10 22.52 -4.81 -6.82
C LEU A 10 22.43 -3.48 -7.58
N GLY A 11 21.83 -3.46 -8.76
CA GLY A 11 21.66 -2.25 -9.54
C GLY A 11 20.86 -1.18 -8.79
N CYS A 12 19.73 -1.57 -8.19
CA CYS A 12 18.91 -0.64 -7.41
C CYS A 12 19.65 -0.08 -6.19
N VAL A 13 20.41 -0.91 -5.46
CA VAL A 13 21.18 -0.50 -4.28
C VAL A 13 22.33 0.42 -4.70
N LEU A 14 23.01 0.14 -5.81
CA LEU A 14 24.05 0.99 -6.37
C LEU A 14 23.51 2.37 -6.77
N GLU A 15 22.42 2.41 -7.54
CA GLU A 15 21.76 3.66 -7.95
C GLU A 15 21.33 4.49 -6.73
N LEU A 16 20.74 3.83 -5.73
CA LEU A 16 20.29 4.49 -4.51
C LEU A 16 21.45 5.02 -3.67
N ALA A 17 22.52 4.23 -3.51
CA ALA A 17 23.73 4.65 -2.82
C ALA A 17 24.41 5.82 -3.54
N ALA A 18 24.50 5.77 -4.87
CA ALA A 18 25.11 6.82 -5.68
C ALA A 18 24.30 8.12 -5.59
N PHE A 19 22.97 8.02 -5.63
CA PHE A 19 22.07 9.16 -5.43
C PHE A 19 22.23 9.77 -4.02
N LEU A 20 22.29 8.95 -2.97
CA LEU A 20 22.48 9.44 -1.60
C LEU A 20 23.86 10.08 -1.42
N LYS A 21 24.90 9.51 -2.03
CA LYS A 21 26.25 10.05 -1.99
C LYS A 21 26.37 11.39 -2.71
N SER A 22 25.70 11.58 -3.85
CA SER A 22 25.74 12.85 -4.60
C SER A 22 25.02 14.01 -3.88
N GLN A 23 24.23 13.72 -2.84
CA GLN A 23 23.56 14.69 -1.99
C GLN A 23 24.32 14.98 -0.69
N ASP A 24 25.61 14.62 -0.60
CA ASP A 24 26.41 14.69 0.63
C ASP A 24 25.75 13.97 1.83
N GLY A 25 25.03 12.87 1.56
CA GLY A 25 24.29 12.14 2.58
C GLY A 25 23.04 12.84 3.12
N LYS A 26 22.68 14.03 2.60
CA LYS A 26 21.42 14.70 2.96
C LYS A 26 20.25 13.94 2.33
N ALA A 27 19.58 13.13 3.13
CA ALA A 27 18.37 12.41 2.72
C ALA A 27 17.14 13.32 2.43
N THR A 28 17.30 14.64 2.43
CA THR A 28 16.20 15.64 2.42
C THR A 28 15.40 15.71 1.12
N GLY A 29 15.73 14.91 0.09
CA GLY A 29 14.98 14.85 -1.18
C GLY A 29 14.67 13.45 -1.68
N LEU A 30 15.07 12.39 -0.98
CA LEU A 30 14.87 11.03 -1.46
C LEU A 30 13.43 10.57 -1.18
N CYS A 31 12.62 10.44 -2.22
CA CYS A 31 11.28 9.84 -2.14
C CYS A 31 11.26 8.53 -2.93
N ILE A 32 11.34 7.40 -2.23
CA ILE A 32 11.20 6.09 -2.87
C ILE A 32 9.72 5.81 -3.10
N ARG A 33 9.29 5.84 -4.36
CA ARG A 33 7.93 5.49 -4.77
C ARG A 33 7.92 4.13 -5.43
N PRO A 34 7.33 3.11 -4.79
CA PRO A 34 7.24 1.82 -5.43
C PRO A 34 6.36 1.86 -6.69
N THR A 35 6.87 1.32 -7.79
CA THR A 35 6.19 1.32 -9.09
C THR A 35 4.87 0.53 -9.08
N PHE A 36 4.72 -0.44 -8.19
CA PHE A 36 3.49 -1.23 -8.07
C PHE A 36 2.31 -0.40 -7.49
N LEU A 37 2.56 0.76 -6.89
CA LEU A 37 1.49 1.64 -6.39
C LEU A 37 0.56 2.10 -7.51
N GLY A 38 1.07 2.27 -8.74
CA GLY A 38 0.27 2.68 -9.90
C GLY A 38 -0.86 1.69 -10.20
N PRO A 39 -0.57 0.41 -10.50
CA PRO A 39 -1.60 -0.60 -10.70
C PRO A 39 -2.58 -0.72 -9.51
N CYS A 40 -2.09 -0.66 -8.26
CA CYS A 40 -2.97 -0.71 -7.08
C CYS A 40 -3.91 0.49 -7.04
N ALA A 41 -3.41 1.69 -7.32
CA ALA A 41 -4.21 2.92 -7.40
C ALA A 41 -5.30 2.82 -8.47
N VAL A 42 -4.97 2.28 -9.66
CA VAL A 42 -5.95 2.06 -10.74
C VAL A 42 -7.03 1.07 -10.32
N VAL A 43 -6.67 -0.07 -9.72
CA VAL A 43 -7.68 -1.05 -9.28
C VAL A 43 -8.57 -0.48 -8.18
N LEU A 44 -8.01 0.26 -7.21
CA LEU A 44 -8.79 0.96 -6.19
C LEU A 44 -9.75 1.97 -6.81
N PHE A 45 -9.29 2.75 -7.79
CA PHE A 45 -10.15 3.69 -8.52
C PHE A 45 -11.30 2.98 -9.25
N LEU A 46 -11.02 1.85 -9.91
CA LEU A 46 -12.05 1.05 -10.58
C LEU A 46 -13.05 0.45 -9.59
N ILE A 47 -12.61 -0.04 -8.43
CA ILE A 47 -13.49 -0.54 -7.36
C ILE A 47 -14.45 0.57 -6.90
N ASN A 48 -13.91 1.76 -6.59
CA ASN A 48 -14.72 2.88 -6.14
C ASN A 48 -15.69 3.35 -7.23
N SER A 49 -15.23 3.44 -8.48
CA SER A 49 -16.08 3.82 -9.62
C SER A 49 -17.23 2.84 -9.83
N ALA A 50 -16.94 1.54 -9.92
CA ALA A 50 -17.95 0.50 -10.10
C ALA A 50 -18.93 0.47 -8.92
N SER A 51 -18.44 0.63 -7.69
CA SER A 51 -19.28 0.67 -6.50
C SER A 51 -20.23 1.86 -6.52
N MET A 52 -19.75 3.04 -6.91
CA MET A 52 -20.59 4.23 -7.00
C MET A 52 -21.60 4.15 -8.13
N ILE A 53 -21.25 3.56 -9.28
CA ILE A 53 -22.22 3.30 -10.36
C ILE A 53 -23.37 2.45 -9.82
N VAL A 54 -23.07 1.33 -9.13
CA VAL A 54 -24.10 0.46 -8.54
C VAL A 54 -24.96 1.22 -7.53
N VAL A 55 -24.34 1.93 -6.59
CA VAL A 55 -25.08 2.69 -5.56
C VAL A 55 -26.00 3.73 -6.21
N ARG A 56 -25.53 4.42 -7.25
CA ARG A 56 -26.28 5.47 -7.94
C ARG A 56 -27.40 4.92 -8.82
N SER A 57 -27.18 3.81 -9.53
CA SER A 57 -28.21 3.16 -10.34
C SER A 57 -29.42 2.69 -9.52
N MET A 58 -29.24 2.45 -8.22
CA MET A 58 -30.29 1.96 -7.32
C MET A 58 -31.05 3.08 -6.58
N GLN A 59 -30.64 4.35 -6.70
CA GLN A 59 -31.27 5.43 -5.92
C GLN A 59 -32.66 5.85 -6.41
N GLY A 60 -33.19 5.26 -7.49
CA GLY A 60 -34.47 5.63 -8.09
C GLY A 60 -35.59 4.60 -8.00
N THR A 61 -35.37 3.41 -7.42
CA THR A 61 -36.23 2.24 -7.71
C THR A 61 -37.05 1.69 -6.54
N ALA A 62 -36.79 2.02 -5.27
CA ALA A 62 -37.57 1.50 -4.12
C ALA A 62 -37.22 2.19 -2.78
N ASP A 63 -37.88 1.74 -1.70
CA ASP A 63 -37.51 1.99 -0.30
C ASP A 63 -36.03 1.64 -0.03
N TYR A 64 -35.40 2.41 0.86
CA TYR A 64 -33.97 2.34 1.17
C TYR A 64 -33.45 0.91 1.45
N PHE A 65 -34.16 0.12 2.25
CA PHE A 65 -33.75 -1.25 2.61
C PHE A 65 -33.72 -2.19 1.39
N SER A 66 -34.64 -2.00 0.45
CA SER A 66 -34.69 -2.77 -0.79
C SER A 66 -33.48 -2.45 -1.68
N ASN A 67 -33.09 -1.18 -1.77
CA ASN A 67 -31.90 -0.77 -2.53
C ASN A 67 -30.62 -1.37 -1.94
N VAL A 68 -30.51 -1.43 -0.61
CA VAL A 68 -29.38 -2.09 0.07
C VAL A 68 -29.38 -3.59 -0.20
N ALA A 69 -30.52 -4.27 -0.10
CA ALA A 69 -30.63 -5.71 -0.34
C ALA A 69 -30.22 -6.10 -1.77
N VAL A 70 -30.53 -5.25 -2.76
CA VAL A 70 -30.16 -5.48 -4.17
C VAL A 70 -28.71 -5.08 -4.46
N ALA A 71 -28.23 -3.95 -3.91
CA ALA A 71 -26.87 -3.47 -4.16
C ALA A 71 -25.81 -4.33 -3.46
N ALA A 72 -26.08 -4.83 -2.26
CA ALA A 72 -25.14 -5.60 -1.45
C ALA A 72 -24.50 -6.80 -2.18
N PRO A 73 -25.25 -7.70 -2.85
CA PRO A 73 -24.64 -8.82 -3.57
C PRO A 73 -23.77 -8.37 -4.75
N VAL A 74 -24.17 -7.31 -5.47
CA VAL A 74 -23.38 -6.79 -6.59
C VAL A 74 -22.08 -6.17 -6.09
N LEU A 75 -22.16 -5.36 -5.03
CA LEU A 75 -20.98 -4.80 -4.37
C LEU A 75 -20.07 -5.91 -3.82
N LEU A 76 -20.63 -6.97 -3.23
CA LEU A 76 -19.87 -8.11 -2.74
C LEU A 76 -19.07 -8.77 -3.87
N VAL A 77 -19.68 -8.95 -5.04
CA VAL A 77 -19.00 -9.48 -6.23
C VAL A 77 -17.88 -8.54 -6.69
N ILE A 78 -18.15 -7.23 -6.79
CA ILE A 78 -17.13 -6.22 -7.19
C ILE A 78 -15.93 -6.26 -6.23
N PHE A 79 -16.18 -6.19 -4.93
CA PHE A 79 -15.12 -6.22 -3.91
C PHE A 79 -14.40 -7.56 -3.86
N THR A 80 -15.08 -8.67 -4.13
CA THR A 80 -14.44 -9.99 -4.19
C THR A 80 -13.55 -10.11 -5.43
N CYS A 81 -14.06 -9.78 -6.61
CA CYS A 81 -13.32 -9.90 -7.87
C CYS A 81 -12.18 -8.89 -7.96
N LEU A 82 -12.47 -7.59 -7.90
CA LEU A 82 -11.44 -6.55 -8.06
C LEU A 82 -10.60 -6.37 -6.79
N GLY A 83 -11.21 -6.51 -5.62
CA GLY A 83 -10.49 -6.40 -4.35
C GLY A 83 -9.52 -7.54 -4.10
N SER A 84 -9.80 -8.75 -4.62
CA SER A 84 -8.83 -9.85 -4.54
C SER A 84 -7.57 -9.57 -5.37
N LEU A 85 -7.69 -8.93 -6.55
CA LEU A 85 -6.56 -8.48 -7.36
C LEU A 85 -5.72 -7.44 -6.61
N SER A 86 -6.38 -6.47 -5.97
CA SER A 86 -5.69 -5.48 -5.13
C SER A 86 -4.96 -6.14 -3.97
N SER A 87 -5.64 -7.06 -3.26
CA SER A 87 -5.06 -7.79 -2.13
C SER A 87 -3.85 -8.61 -2.53
N GLU A 88 -3.89 -9.28 -3.69
CA GLU A 88 -2.75 -10.02 -4.22
C GLU A 88 -1.55 -9.10 -4.48
N ALA A 89 -1.78 -7.95 -5.13
CA ALA A 89 -0.74 -6.98 -5.43
C ALA A 89 -0.09 -6.41 -4.16
N PHE A 90 -0.89 -6.02 -3.16
CA PHE A 90 -0.38 -5.55 -1.86
C PHE A 90 0.37 -6.64 -1.10
N ARG A 91 -0.13 -7.88 -1.07
CA ARG A 91 0.56 -9.00 -0.43
C ARG A 91 1.89 -9.32 -1.12
N ASP A 92 1.94 -9.28 -2.44
CA ASP A 92 3.17 -9.49 -3.20
C ASP A 92 4.19 -8.40 -2.93
N PHE A 93 3.75 -7.14 -2.86
CA PHE A 93 4.60 -6.05 -2.42
C PHE A 93 5.13 -6.27 -1.01
N PHE A 94 4.28 -6.56 -0.03
CA PHE A 94 4.70 -6.78 1.35
C PHE A 94 5.70 -7.94 1.48
N ARG A 95 5.59 -8.98 0.65
CA ARG A 95 6.61 -10.04 0.58
C ARG A 95 7.95 -9.51 0.06
N LYS A 96 7.94 -8.76 -1.03
CA LYS A 96 9.16 -8.17 -1.61
C LYS A 96 9.82 -7.19 -0.64
N LEU A 97 9.02 -6.37 0.04
CA LEU A 97 9.50 -5.46 1.06
C LEU A 97 10.14 -6.21 2.23
N ALA A 98 9.48 -7.24 2.75
CA ALA A 98 10.03 -8.06 3.82
C ALA A 98 11.35 -8.75 3.41
N SER A 99 11.42 -9.30 2.19
CA SER A 99 12.65 -9.89 1.65
C SER A 99 13.78 -8.87 1.52
N MET A 100 13.47 -7.65 1.07
CA MET A 100 14.46 -6.58 0.96
C MET A 100 14.97 -6.15 2.34
N GLN A 101 14.07 -5.98 3.32
CA GLN A 101 14.41 -5.65 4.71
C GLN A 101 15.26 -6.73 5.38
N GLU A 102 15.09 -8.00 4.99
CA GLU A 102 15.88 -9.11 5.49
C GLU A 102 17.27 -9.19 4.83
N GLN A 103 17.36 -8.93 3.52
CA GLN A 103 18.60 -9.06 2.76
C GLN A 103 19.54 -7.87 2.93
N LEU A 104 19.00 -6.64 2.99
CA LEU A 104 19.80 -5.42 2.96
C LEU A 104 20.78 -5.28 4.14
N PRO A 105 20.43 -5.63 5.41
CA PRO A 105 21.37 -5.61 6.53
C PRO A 105 22.55 -6.57 6.40
N HIS A 106 22.42 -7.60 5.56
CA HIS A 106 23.47 -8.58 5.29
C HIS A 106 24.06 -8.43 3.89
N PHE A 107 23.79 -7.31 3.22
CA PHE A 107 24.25 -7.08 1.87
C PHE A 107 25.78 -7.10 1.80
N ARG A 108 26.30 -7.94 0.90
CA ARG A 108 27.69 -7.98 0.45
C ARG A 108 27.71 -8.01 -1.07
N LEU A 109 28.61 -7.23 -1.66
CA LEU A 109 28.75 -7.11 -3.10
C LEU A 109 29.13 -8.45 -3.75
N GLN A 110 29.98 -9.22 -3.08
CA GLN A 110 30.42 -10.55 -3.54
C GLN A 110 29.27 -11.56 -3.66
N ASP A 111 28.25 -11.44 -2.81
CA ASP A 111 27.10 -12.36 -2.74
C ASP A 111 26.01 -11.99 -3.76
N ALA A 112 26.13 -10.82 -4.39
CA ALA A 112 25.16 -10.35 -5.37
C ALA A 112 25.30 -11.12 -6.70
N ALA A 113 24.34 -11.99 -6.99
CA ALA A 113 24.30 -12.73 -8.25
C ALA A 113 24.15 -11.78 -9.45
N CYS A 114 24.86 -12.08 -10.55
CA CYS A 114 24.78 -11.36 -11.81
C CYS A 114 24.33 -12.32 -12.90
N HIS A 115 23.39 -11.90 -13.76
CA HIS A 115 22.84 -12.79 -14.79
C HIS A 115 23.92 -13.31 -15.74
N CYS A 116 24.87 -12.44 -16.13
CA CYS A 116 26.00 -12.80 -16.96
C CYS A 116 26.84 -13.94 -16.36
N CYS A 117 27.01 -14.00 -15.04
CA CYS A 117 27.78 -15.05 -14.38
C CYS A 117 27.03 -16.39 -14.36
N ASP A 118 25.71 -16.35 -14.19
CA ASP A 118 24.85 -17.55 -14.20
C ASP A 118 24.84 -18.24 -15.57
N ILE A 119 24.99 -17.47 -16.66
CA ILE A 119 25.07 -17.99 -18.04
C ILE A 119 26.51 -18.19 -18.52
N HIS A 120 27.49 -18.20 -17.60
CA HIS A 120 28.91 -18.35 -17.90
C HIS A 120 29.46 -17.34 -18.93
N HIS A 121 28.89 -16.13 -18.96
CA HIS A 121 29.23 -15.06 -19.89
C HIS A 121 28.97 -15.38 -21.37
N PHE A 122 27.99 -16.23 -21.67
CA PHE A 122 27.54 -16.51 -23.03
C PHE A 122 26.03 -16.28 -23.19
N GLU A 123 25.65 -15.39 -24.10
CA GLU A 123 24.26 -15.16 -24.49
C GLU A 123 24.15 -15.29 -26.02
N ASN A 124 23.26 -16.16 -26.51
CA ASN A 124 23.08 -16.43 -27.95
C ASN A 124 24.38 -16.82 -28.69
N GLY A 125 25.29 -17.53 -28.01
CA GLY A 125 26.56 -17.96 -28.59
C GLY A 125 27.63 -16.87 -28.67
N GLN A 126 27.36 -15.66 -28.19
CA GLN A 126 28.34 -14.58 -28.10
C GLN A 126 28.81 -14.38 -26.66
N ARG A 127 30.11 -14.12 -26.48
CA ARG A 127 30.68 -13.80 -25.17
C ARG A 127 30.25 -12.39 -24.77
N VAL A 128 29.60 -12.25 -23.62
CA VAL A 128 29.16 -10.95 -23.07
C VAL A 128 30.10 -10.48 -21.97
N PRO A 129 30.32 -9.16 -21.81
CA PRO A 129 31.10 -8.62 -20.70
C PRO A 129 30.46 -8.97 -19.35
N CYS A 130 31.27 -9.01 -18.30
CA CYS A 130 30.80 -9.29 -16.96
C CYS A 130 30.22 -8.02 -16.31
N ASP A 131 28.91 -7.97 -16.08
CA ASP A 131 28.27 -6.86 -15.37
C ASP A 131 28.89 -6.61 -14.00
N ARG A 132 29.38 -7.66 -13.33
CA ARG A 132 30.04 -7.55 -12.01
C ARG A 132 31.36 -6.79 -12.10
N GLU A 133 32.14 -6.97 -13.15
CA GLU A 133 33.40 -6.25 -13.36
C GLU A 133 33.12 -4.76 -13.56
N VAL A 134 32.16 -4.45 -14.45
CA VAL A 134 31.73 -3.07 -14.71
C VAL A 134 31.19 -2.41 -13.42
N VAL A 135 30.35 -3.10 -12.65
CA VAL A 135 29.84 -2.58 -11.38
C VAL A 135 30.95 -2.38 -10.36
N ASN A 136 31.94 -3.28 -10.27
CA ASN A 136 33.10 -3.11 -9.39
C ASN A 136 33.95 -1.90 -9.77
N GLU A 137 34.16 -1.66 -11.07
CA GLU A 137 34.88 -0.47 -11.55
C GLU A 137 34.11 0.82 -11.23
N CYS A 138 32.80 0.86 -11.47
CA CYS A 138 31.95 1.98 -11.08
C CYS A 138 31.99 2.22 -9.56
N ILE A 139 31.96 1.14 -8.77
CA ILE A 139 32.07 1.21 -7.31
C ILE A 139 33.43 1.76 -6.88
N GLY A 140 34.53 1.29 -7.49
CA GLY A 140 35.87 1.82 -7.23
C GLY A 140 35.97 3.31 -7.57
N SER A 141 35.42 3.72 -8.71
CA SER A 141 35.40 5.12 -9.14
C SER A 141 34.55 6.02 -8.23
N TRP A 142 33.35 5.58 -7.85
CA TRP A 142 32.40 6.42 -7.12
C TRP A 142 32.56 6.33 -5.61
N PHE A 143 32.92 5.17 -5.07
CA PHE A 143 32.99 4.90 -3.64
C PHE A 143 34.39 4.66 -3.10
N GLY A 144 35.40 4.52 -3.98
CA GLY A 144 36.78 4.22 -3.61
C GLY A 144 37.06 2.71 -3.61
N SER A 145 36.19 1.94 -2.94
CA SER A 145 36.32 0.48 -2.85
C SER A 145 34.98 -0.23 -2.61
N PRO A 146 34.90 -1.55 -2.90
CA PRO A 146 33.75 -2.38 -2.53
C PRO A 146 33.37 -2.31 -1.05
N ARG A 147 34.36 -2.23 -0.14
CA ARG A 147 34.12 -2.16 1.30
C ARG A 147 33.49 -0.84 1.71
N GLU A 148 33.97 0.28 1.15
CA GLU A 148 33.39 1.61 1.41
C GLU A 148 31.98 1.73 0.82
N PHE A 149 31.73 1.09 -0.31
CA PHE A 149 30.38 0.97 -0.87
C PHE A 149 29.45 0.18 0.05
N GLU A 150 29.83 -1.01 0.50
CA GLU A 150 29.03 -1.78 1.46
C GLU A 150 28.77 -0.97 2.75
N GLY A 151 29.78 -0.30 3.29
CA GLY A 151 29.62 0.61 4.41
C GLY A 151 28.64 1.76 4.14
N SER A 152 28.66 2.31 2.92
CA SER A 152 27.71 3.34 2.45
C SER A 152 26.29 2.79 2.36
N VAL A 153 26.11 1.56 1.89
CA VAL A 153 24.80 0.89 1.84
C VAL A 153 24.22 0.72 3.24
N HIS A 154 25.01 0.22 4.19
CA HIS A 154 24.55 0.00 5.57
C HIS A 154 24.27 1.31 6.33
N SER A 155 25.08 2.34 6.11
CA SER A 155 24.96 3.61 6.83
C SER A 155 23.95 4.59 6.21
N MET A 156 23.71 4.54 4.90
CA MET A 156 22.84 5.49 4.19
C MET A 156 21.61 4.83 3.59
N VAL A 157 21.78 3.78 2.79
CA VAL A 157 20.69 3.17 2.01
C VAL A 157 19.70 2.45 2.92
N LEU A 158 20.19 1.67 3.89
CA LEU A 158 19.33 0.93 4.81
C LEU A 158 18.44 1.88 5.67
N PRO A 159 18.98 2.91 6.36
CA PRO A 159 18.13 3.87 7.08
C PRO A 159 17.16 4.64 6.18
N ALA A 160 17.59 4.99 4.96
CA ALA A 160 16.72 5.67 3.99
C ALA A 160 15.55 4.77 3.56
N MET A 161 15.80 3.49 3.27
CA MET A 161 14.78 2.50 2.96
C MET A 161 13.82 2.31 4.13
N GLU A 162 14.32 2.15 5.36
CA GLU A 162 13.50 2.00 6.56
C GLU A 162 12.61 3.23 6.81
N THR A 163 13.14 4.43 6.59
CA THR A 163 12.41 5.69 6.79
C THR A 163 11.38 5.94 5.69
N GLN A 164 11.69 5.64 4.43
CA GLN A 164 10.80 5.96 3.30
C GLN A 164 9.74 4.87 3.06
N LEU A 165 10.14 3.59 3.07
CA LEU A 165 9.20 2.48 2.84
C LEU A 165 8.41 2.10 4.11
N GLY A 166 9.00 2.30 5.29
CA GLY A 166 8.38 1.94 6.57
C GLY A 166 7.20 2.85 6.95
N TYR A 167 7.28 4.14 6.61
CA TYR A 167 6.25 5.12 6.97
C TYR A 167 5.17 5.32 5.90
N TYR A 168 5.41 4.95 4.64
CA TYR A 168 4.53 5.32 3.51
C TYR A 168 4.17 4.16 2.58
N LEU A 169 3.61 3.05 3.12
CA LEU A 169 3.20 1.91 2.29
C LEU A 169 2.15 2.29 1.23
N PHE A 170 1.25 3.20 1.57
CA PHE A 170 0.35 3.85 0.62
C PHE A 170 0.02 5.25 1.14
N PRO A 171 0.52 6.33 0.53
CA PRO A 171 0.27 7.68 1.02
C PRO A 171 -1.23 8.02 1.05
N TYR A 172 -1.69 8.64 2.14
CA TYR A 172 -3.10 9.00 2.35
C TYR A 172 -3.67 9.84 1.18
N HIS A 173 -2.89 10.79 0.66
CA HIS A 173 -3.32 11.63 -0.46
C HIS A 173 -3.48 10.82 -1.77
N ILE A 174 -2.64 9.81 -2.03
CA ILE A 174 -2.83 8.91 -3.18
C ILE A 174 -4.12 8.13 -2.99
N PHE A 175 -4.40 7.65 -1.78
CA PHE A 175 -5.65 6.94 -1.47
C PHE A 175 -6.87 7.82 -1.73
N LEU A 176 -6.87 9.06 -1.23
CA LEU A 176 -7.95 10.02 -1.49
C LEU A 176 -8.14 10.27 -2.99
N GLY A 177 -7.04 10.36 -3.74
CA GLY A 177 -7.09 10.48 -5.21
C GLY A 177 -7.72 9.25 -5.86
N CYS A 178 -7.42 8.05 -5.39
CA CYS A 178 -8.01 6.81 -5.92
C CYS A 178 -9.50 6.67 -5.54
N SER A 179 -9.92 7.22 -4.40
CA SER A 179 -11.32 7.20 -3.95
C SER A 179 -12.12 8.42 -4.42
N ILE A 180 -11.56 9.28 -5.28
CA ILE A 180 -12.26 10.44 -5.84
C ILE A 180 -13.60 10.12 -6.54
N PRO A 181 -13.84 8.92 -7.14
CA PRO A 181 -15.15 8.60 -7.70
C PRO A 181 -16.29 8.68 -6.69
N VAL A 182 -16.01 8.48 -5.39
CA VAL A 182 -17.00 8.64 -4.32
C VAL A 182 -17.43 10.10 -4.19
N LEU A 183 -16.49 11.03 -4.26
CA LEU A 183 -16.79 12.46 -4.28
C LEU A 183 -17.60 12.84 -5.54
N TRP A 184 -17.15 12.38 -6.71
CA TRP A 184 -17.80 12.70 -7.99
C TRP A 184 -19.24 12.19 -8.08
N ALA A 185 -19.51 11.01 -7.54
CA ALA A 185 -20.85 10.39 -7.55
C ALA A 185 -21.92 11.21 -6.81
N HIS A 186 -21.52 12.22 -6.04
CA HIS A 186 -22.42 13.10 -5.29
C HIS A 186 -22.42 14.55 -5.81
N PHE A 187 -21.59 14.88 -6.81
CA PHE A 187 -21.49 16.23 -7.35
C PHE A 187 -22.80 16.73 -7.95
N ASP A 188 -23.52 15.87 -8.66
CA ASP A 188 -24.82 16.20 -9.26
C ASP A 188 -25.83 16.65 -8.20
N GLY A 189 -25.97 15.90 -7.11
CA GLY A 189 -26.85 16.27 -6.00
C GLY A 189 -26.43 17.58 -5.34
N MET A 190 -25.14 17.82 -5.16
CA MET A 190 -24.67 19.08 -4.60
C MET A 190 -24.98 20.27 -5.53
N VAL A 191 -24.79 20.10 -6.84
CA VAL A 191 -25.12 21.14 -7.83
C VAL A 191 -26.62 21.45 -7.84
N TYR A 192 -27.49 20.43 -7.82
CA TYR A 192 -28.94 20.65 -7.76
C TYR A 192 -29.35 21.42 -6.50
N ALA A 193 -28.85 21.02 -5.33
CA ALA A 193 -29.15 21.74 -4.08
C ALA A 193 -28.65 23.20 -4.10
N ALA A 194 -27.50 23.45 -4.73
CA ALA A 194 -26.98 24.80 -4.90
C ALA A 194 -27.83 25.66 -5.85
N ILE A 195 -28.31 25.10 -6.96
CA ILE A 195 -29.20 25.77 -7.91
C ILE A 195 -30.54 26.14 -7.25
N ASP A 196 -31.11 25.21 -6.49
CA ASP A 196 -32.37 25.41 -5.77
C ASP A 196 -32.23 26.31 -4.53
N GLN A 197 -31.01 26.78 -4.24
CA GLN A 197 -30.67 27.56 -3.04
C GLN A 197 -31.01 26.84 -1.72
N ASP A 198 -31.11 25.51 -1.74
CA ASP A 198 -31.28 24.68 -0.55
C ASP A 198 -29.93 24.42 0.12
N TRP A 199 -29.45 25.44 0.83
CA TRP A 199 -28.18 25.41 1.56
C TRP A 199 -28.14 24.29 2.62
N ALA A 200 -29.27 23.93 3.21
CA ALA A 200 -29.33 22.87 4.21
C ALA A 200 -29.08 21.50 3.57
N ALA A 201 -29.71 21.21 2.43
CA ALA A 201 -29.45 19.99 1.67
C ALA A 201 -28.01 19.96 1.13
N LEU A 202 -27.49 21.09 0.62
CA LEU A 202 -26.12 21.19 0.14
C LEU A 202 -25.10 20.86 1.26
N ILE A 203 -25.22 21.50 2.43
CA ILE A 203 -24.34 21.27 3.58
C ILE A 203 -24.44 19.81 4.05
N THR A 204 -25.65 19.27 4.11
CA THR A 204 -25.87 17.87 4.51
C THR A 204 -25.19 16.90 3.54
N ARG A 205 -25.31 17.13 2.23
CA ARG A 205 -24.64 16.31 1.19
C ARG A 205 -23.12 16.45 1.27
N LEU A 206 -22.59 17.67 1.42
CA LEU A 206 -21.15 17.90 1.58
C LEU A 206 -20.59 17.16 2.79
N LEU A 207 -21.25 17.26 3.94
CA LEU A 207 -20.83 16.55 5.15
C LEU A 207 -20.89 15.04 4.96
N TYR A 208 -21.99 14.53 4.40
CA TYR A 208 -22.14 13.11 4.11
C TYR A 208 -20.98 12.59 3.25
N VAL A 209 -20.65 13.28 2.16
CA VAL A 209 -19.55 12.89 1.27
C VAL A 209 -18.20 12.98 1.99
N ALA A 210 -17.97 14.05 2.75
CA ALA A 210 -16.73 14.21 3.51
C ALA A 210 -16.53 13.07 4.53
N VAL A 211 -17.60 12.67 5.23
CA VAL A 211 -17.56 11.53 6.17
C VAL A 211 -17.11 10.25 5.46
N ARG A 212 -17.72 9.92 4.31
CA ARG A 212 -17.43 8.68 3.61
C ARG A 212 -16.04 8.69 2.96
N TRP A 213 -15.70 9.80 2.32
CA TRP A 213 -14.46 9.93 1.55
C TRP A 213 -13.22 10.11 2.44
N LEU A 214 -13.30 10.93 3.49
CA LEU A 214 -12.16 11.24 4.37
C LEU A 214 -12.11 10.35 5.63
N GLY A 215 -13.23 9.75 6.02
CA GLY A 215 -13.38 8.91 7.21
C GLY A 215 -13.50 7.42 6.88
N GLU A 216 -14.67 6.99 6.41
CA GLU A 216 -15.02 5.56 6.28
C GLU A 216 -14.07 4.78 5.36
N LEU A 217 -13.78 5.31 4.17
CA LEU A 217 -12.93 4.63 3.19
C LEU A 217 -11.47 4.50 3.67
N PRO A 218 -10.83 5.54 4.23
CA PRO A 218 -9.53 5.38 4.86
C PRO A 218 -9.50 4.38 6.00
N ILE A 219 -10.54 4.32 6.84
CA ILE A 219 -10.64 3.32 7.93
C ILE A 219 -10.69 1.92 7.34
N PHE A 220 -11.54 1.69 6.32
CA PHE A 220 -11.59 0.42 5.60
C PHE A 220 -10.19 0.00 5.11
N PHE A 221 -9.48 0.90 4.44
CA PHE A 221 -8.15 0.63 3.92
C PHE A 221 -7.12 0.38 5.04
N ALA A 222 -7.15 1.18 6.09
CA ALA A 222 -6.29 1.06 7.26
C ALA A 222 -6.49 -0.27 7.99
N MET A 223 -7.70 -0.85 7.97
CA MET A 223 -7.96 -2.20 8.50
C MET A 223 -7.54 -3.31 7.53
N ALA A 224 -7.61 -3.07 6.22
CA ALA A 224 -7.31 -4.07 5.20
C ALA A 224 -5.80 -4.34 5.07
N CYS A 225 -4.96 -3.30 5.00
CA CYS A 225 -3.51 -3.43 4.84
C CYS A 225 -2.82 -4.33 5.89
N PRO A 226 -3.15 -4.25 7.19
CA PRO A 226 -2.60 -5.13 8.22
C PRO A 226 -2.93 -6.60 8.04
N VAL A 227 -4.15 -6.89 7.62
CA VAL A 227 -4.61 -8.25 7.35
C VAL A 227 -3.79 -8.80 6.18
N MET A 228 -3.64 -8.01 5.11
CA MET A 228 -2.78 -8.36 3.99
C MET A 228 -1.31 -8.54 4.41
N TRP A 229 -0.77 -7.69 5.28
CA TRP A 229 0.60 -7.81 5.80
C TRP A 229 0.79 -9.10 6.59
N LYS A 230 -0.13 -9.41 7.53
CA LYS A 230 -0.07 -10.64 8.34
C LYS A 230 -0.22 -11.89 7.48
N LEU A 231 -1.06 -11.83 6.44
CA LEU A 231 -1.34 -12.94 5.53
C LEU A 231 -0.48 -12.91 4.25
N ARG A 232 0.62 -12.15 4.22
CA ARG A 232 1.43 -11.95 3.01
C ARG A 232 2.08 -13.23 2.46
N HIS A 233 2.37 -14.21 3.31
CA HIS A 233 3.04 -15.46 2.90
C HIS A 233 2.20 -16.22 1.85
N ARG A 234 2.86 -16.72 0.79
CA ARG A 234 2.20 -17.51 -0.25
C ARG A 234 1.73 -18.83 0.33
N ARG A 235 0.54 -19.27 -0.09
CA ARG A 235 0.04 -20.61 0.19
C ARG A 235 0.43 -21.55 -0.95
N ALA A 236 0.66 -22.83 -0.63
CA ALA A 236 1.05 -23.84 -1.62
C ALA A 236 -0.03 -24.08 -2.68
N ARG A 237 -1.32 -23.89 -2.32
CA ARG A 237 -2.47 -24.11 -3.21
C ARG A 237 -3.04 -22.76 -3.67
N ARG A 238 -3.30 -22.62 -4.98
CA ARG A 238 -3.90 -21.41 -5.58
C ARG A 238 -5.25 -21.03 -4.96
N PHE A 239 -6.13 -22.01 -4.71
CA PHE A 239 -7.43 -21.77 -4.08
C PHE A 239 -7.32 -21.24 -2.65
N ALA A 240 -6.33 -21.71 -1.88
CA ALA A 240 -6.09 -21.19 -0.53
C ALA A 240 -5.60 -19.73 -0.57
N ASP A 241 -4.81 -19.38 -1.59
CA ASP A 241 -4.34 -18.01 -1.76
C ASP A 241 -5.47 -17.06 -2.19
N LEU A 242 -6.36 -17.52 -3.09
CA LEU A 242 -7.59 -16.82 -3.44
C LEU A 242 -8.48 -16.62 -2.20
N GLY A 243 -8.71 -17.66 -1.41
CA GLY A 243 -9.50 -17.56 -0.18
C GLY A 243 -8.93 -16.56 0.82
N VAL A 244 -7.60 -16.48 0.93
CA VAL A 244 -6.92 -15.44 1.74
C VAL A 244 -7.16 -14.04 1.17
N ASN A 245 -7.08 -13.85 -0.16
CA ASN A 245 -7.37 -12.55 -0.78
C ASN A 245 -8.81 -12.11 -0.54
N VAL A 246 -9.77 -13.04 -0.65
CA VAL A 246 -11.19 -12.77 -0.33
C VAL A 246 -11.36 -12.39 1.13
N LEU A 247 -10.74 -13.14 2.05
CA LEU A 247 -10.79 -12.85 3.49
C LEU A 247 -10.21 -11.47 3.83
N CYS A 248 -9.13 -11.06 3.16
CA CYS A 248 -8.52 -9.72 3.34
C CYS A 248 -9.48 -8.59 3.00
N MET A 249 -10.43 -8.81 2.09
CA MET A 249 -11.43 -7.82 1.69
C MET A 249 -12.70 -7.90 2.53
N TRP A 250 -13.17 -9.10 2.86
CA TRP A 250 -14.44 -9.30 3.55
C TRP A 250 -14.41 -8.83 5.01
N LEU A 251 -13.30 -9.03 5.71
CA LEU A 251 -13.17 -8.57 7.10
C LEU A 251 -13.35 -7.04 7.23
N PRO A 252 -12.58 -6.20 6.52
CA PRO A 252 -12.82 -4.76 6.52
C PRO A 252 -14.18 -4.35 5.96
N LEU A 253 -14.71 -5.09 4.98
CA LEU A 253 -16.00 -4.79 4.35
C LEU A 253 -17.15 -4.91 5.36
N SER A 254 -17.12 -5.92 6.22
CA SER A 254 -18.12 -6.07 7.29
C SER A 254 -18.14 -4.88 8.26
N VAL A 255 -16.96 -4.38 8.65
CA VAL A 255 -16.84 -3.20 9.50
C VAL A 255 -17.31 -1.95 8.77
N TYR A 256 -16.98 -1.82 7.48
CA TYR A 256 -17.46 -0.72 6.63
C TYR A 256 -19.00 -0.69 6.54
N TYR A 257 -19.64 -1.85 6.33
CA TYR A 257 -21.10 -1.94 6.37
C TYR A 257 -21.67 -1.58 7.74
N GLY A 258 -21.02 -2.00 8.83
CA GLY A 258 -21.41 -1.60 10.19
C GLY A 258 -21.33 -0.09 10.41
N MET A 259 -20.24 0.55 9.97
CA MET A 259 -20.09 2.02 10.02
C MET A 259 -21.17 2.72 9.19
N TYR A 260 -21.45 2.21 7.99
CA TYR A 260 -22.49 2.76 7.12
C TYR A 260 -23.88 2.68 7.77
N LEU A 261 -24.27 1.52 8.32
CA LEU A 261 -25.56 1.36 9.01
C LEU A 261 -25.65 2.25 10.25
N GLY A 262 -24.57 2.34 11.03
CA GLY A 262 -24.50 3.23 12.20
C GLY A 262 -24.62 4.71 11.81
N GLY A 263 -23.96 5.11 10.72
CA GLY A 263 -24.04 6.47 10.20
C GLY A 263 -25.42 6.85 9.69
N GLU A 264 -26.09 5.93 9.02
CA GLU A 264 -27.47 6.09 8.55
C GLU A 264 -28.48 6.16 9.70
N TYR A 265 -28.26 5.37 10.76
CA TYR A 265 -29.03 5.48 12.00
C TYR A 265 -28.84 6.82 12.70
N LEU A 266 -27.60 7.31 12.82
CA LEU A 266 -27.33 8.62 13.40
C LEU A 266 -27.93 9.75 12.56
N ARG A 267 -27.90 9.61 11.23
CA ARG A 267 -28.54 10.54 10.30
C ARG A 267 -30.04 10.58 10.48
N SER A 268 -30.71 9.42 10.51
CA SER A 268 -32.17 9.36 10.65
C SER A 268 -32.64 9.88 12.01
N THR A 269 -31.87 9.66 13.06
CA THR A 269 -32.24 10.04 14.43
C THR A 269 -31.93 11.52 14.70
N TRP A 270 -30.75 12.02 14.32
CA TRP A 270 -30.22 13.34 14.73
C TRP A 270 -29.97 14.33 13.58
N GLY A 271 -30.30 13.95 12.34
CA GLY A 271 -30.15 14.80 11.16
C GLY A 271 -28.72 15.34 10.99
N LEU A 272 -28.60 16.65 10.79
CA LEU A 272 -27.31 17.33 10.60
C LEU A 272 -26.34 17.14 11.77
N ARG A 273 -26.83 17.14 13.02
CA ARG A 273 -25.98 16.94 14.21
C ARG A 273 -25.35 15.55 14.21
N GLY A 274 -26.09 14.55 13.73
CA GLY A 274 -25.59 13.18 13.54
C GLY A 274 -24.40 13.13 12.57
N HIS A 275 -24.48 13.83 11.43
CA HIS A 275 -23.38 13.90 10.47
C HIS A 275 -22.12 14.59 11.03
N ILE A 276 -22.28 15.70 11.75
CA ILE A 276 -21.15 16.41 12.36
C ILE A 276 -20.46 15.51 13.38
N LEU A 277 -21.23 14.85 14.26
CA LEU A 277 -20.66 13.93 15.24
C LEU A 277 -19.93 12.76 14.56
N LEU A 278 -20.56 12.14 13.56
CA LEU A 278 -19.97 11.04 12.80
C LEU A 278 -18.68 11.47 12.10
N LEU A 279 -18.63 12.66 11.51
CA LEU A 279 -17.43 13.21 10.88
C LEU A 279 -16.30 13.34 11.88
N VAL A 280 -16.55 13.96 13.04
CA VAL A 280 -15.52 14.13 14.08
C VAL A 280 -15.00 12.78 14.57
N MET A 281 -15.90 11.84 14.86
CA MET A 281 -15.53 10.50 15.32
C MET A 281 -14.71 9.74 14.29
N LEU A 282 -15.13 9.73 13.02
CA LEU A 282 -14.44 8.99 11.97
C LEU A 282 -13.12 9.67 11.57
N LEU A 283 -13.02 11.00 11.53
CA LEU A 283 -11.73 11.66 11.30
C LEU A 283 -10.73 11.38 12.43
N ALA A 284 -11.17 11.38 13.68
CA ALA A 284 -10.33 11.01 14.81
C ALA A 284 -9.88 9.54 14.72
N ALA A 285 -10.81 8.62 14.41
CA ALA A 285 -10.50 7.21 14.21
C ALA A 285 -9.55 6.98 13.03
N THR A 286 -9.75 7.66 11.89
CA THR A 286 -8.85 7.62 10.74
C THR A 286 -7.46 8.10 11.12
N ALA A 287 -7.34 9.27 11.76
CA ALA A 287 -6.04 9.82 12.16
C ALA A 287 -5.30 8.87 13.12
N PHE A 288 -6.02 8.30 14.09
CA PHE A 288 -5.47 7.34 15.03
C PHE A 288 -5.01 6.06 14.35
N LEU A 289 -5.89 5.41 13.56
CA LEU A 289 -5.58 4.16 12.87
C LEU A 289 -4.44 4.33 11.88
N TRP A 290 -4.44 5.42 11.09
CA TRP A 290 -3.41 5.68 10.10
C TRP A 290 -2.03 5.89 10.76
N ARG A 291 -1.99 6.65 11.86
CA ARG A 291 -0.75 6.85 12.62
C ARG A 291 -0.31 5.58 13.35
N PHE A 292 -1.24 4.83 13.92
CA PHE A 292 -0.96 3.57 14.59
C PHE A 292 -0.34 2.57 13.61
N TRP A 293 -0.88 2.44 12.39
CA TRP A 293 -0.38 1.49 11.41
C TRP A 293 0.98 1.84 10.85
N THR A 294 1.21 3.11 10.52
CA THR A 294 2.52 3.58 10.08
C THR A 294 3.59 3.30 11.14
N CYS A 295 3.27 3.47 12.44
CA CYS A 295 4.17 3.13 13.53
C CYS A 295 4.31 1.62 13.77
N TRP A 296 3.22 0.85 13.69
CA TRP A 296 3.23 -0.59 13.98
C TRP A 296 3.96 -1.39 12.90
N LEU A 297 3.72 -1.11 11.62
CA LEU A 297 4.38 -1.79 10.51
C LEU A 297 5.89 -1.58 10.59
N PHE A 298 6.32 -0.34 10.86
CA PHE A 298 7.71 0.01 11.12
C PHE A 298 8.34 -0.84 12.24
N ARG A 299 7.70 -0.89 13.43
CA ARG A 299 8.23 -1.65 14.57
C ARG A 299 8.29 -3.15 14.31
N SER A 300 7.28 -3.71 13.64
CA SER A 300 7.19 -5.15 13.40
C SER A 300 8.24 -5.69 12.43
N GLY A 301 8.72 -4.85 11.50
CA GLY A 301 9.83 -5.19 10.61
C GLY A 301 11.18 -5.20 11.34
N ILE A 302 11.48 -4.13 12.08
CA ILE A 302 12.78 -3.94 12.76
C ILE A 302 12.98 -4.92 13.92
N SER A 303 11.94 -5.23 14.69
CA SER A 303 12.10 -6.11 15.85
C SER A 303 12.49 -7.54 15.45
N ARG A 304 11.99 -8.03 14.31
CA ARG A 304 12.33 -9.37 13.81
C ARG A 304 13.76 -9.47 13.31
N SER A 305 14.24 -8.49 12.54
CA SER A 305 15.61 -8.52 12.01
C SER A 305 16.65 -8.52 13.13
N ARG A 306 16.43 -7.73 14.19
CA ARG A 306 17.33 -7.73 15.37
C ARG A 306 17.32 -9.04 16.14
N GLN A 307 16.16 -9.69 16.31
CA GLN A 307 16.08 -10.98 17.01
C GLN A 307 16.80 -12.10 16.26
N THR A 308 16.67 -12.15 14.92
CA THR A 308 17.35 -13.17 14.10
C THR A 308 18.85 -12.96 14.00
N ALA A 309 19.33 -11.71 14.08
CA ALA A 309 20.76 -11.43 14.14
C ALA A 309 21.36 -11.89 15.48
N SER A 310 20.71 -11.53 16.60
CA SER A 310 21.20 -11.91 17.93
C SER A 310 21.23 -13.41 18.19
N SER A 311 20.37 -14.21 17.54
CA SER A 311 20.36 -15.67 17.73
C SER A 311 21.45 -16.41 16.95
N LYS A 312 22.02 -15.80 15.89
CA LYS A 312 23.09 -16.43 15.09
C LYS A 312 24.49 -16.19 15.64
N ASP A 313 24.64 -15.20 16.53
CA ASP A 313 25.92 -14.84 17.14
C ASP A 313 26.17 -15.52 18.50
N MET A 314 25.33 -16.47 18.93
CA MET A 314 25.69 -17.33 20.06
C MET A 314 26.59 -18.47 19.55
N PRO A 315 27.88 -18.49 19.93
CA PRO A 315 28.74 -19.61 19.59
C PRO A 315 28.18 -20.89 20.24
N GLU A 316 28.05 -21.96 19.45
CA GLU A 316 27.83 -23.30 19.99
C GLU A 316 29.06 -23.66 20.84
N LEU A 317 28.86 -23.61 22.16
CA LEU A 317 29.81 -24.03 23.20
C LEU A 317 29.74 -25.54 23.42
#